data_AF-A0AAP8PH36-F1
#
_entry.id   AF-A0AAP8PH36-F1
#
_cell.length_a   1.000
_cell.length_b   1.000
_cell.length_c   1.000
_cell.angle_alpha   90.00
_cell.angle_beta   90.00
_cell.angle_gamma   90.00
#
_symmetry.space_group_name_H-M   'P 1'
#
loop_
_entity.id
_entity.type
_entity.pdbx_description
1 polymer ?
#
loop_
_entity_poly.entity_id
_entity_poly.type
_entity_poly.pdbx_seq_one_letter_code
_entity_poly.pdbx_strand_id
1 'polypeptide(L)'
;MKLPIYFSVAYWRARKLGWIVLPGPRSPGFAGVQNFPTVGLIDGNFRKNLEETGMGYGLEVEMIRLAHEKGMLTTPYVFNPDDAVAMTLAGADVIVVHMGLTTGGDIGAETAHDLESCIPVINACAWAAKAVRDDVIVLCHGGPIAEPEDAAYILSHCPDCHGFYGASSMERLPTEKAIKNTVEEFKAIKRY
;
A
#
# COMPACT_ATOMS: atom_id res chain seq x y z
N MET A 1 -18.37 7.34 14.39
CA MET A 1 -17.46 7.62 13.25
C MET A 1 -17.72 6.56 12.19
N LYS A 2 -18.07 6.92 10.95
CA LYS A 2 -18.16 5.97 9.83
C LYS A 2 -16.79 5.97 9.14
N LEU A 3 -16.11 4.83 9.10
CA LEU A 3 -14.85 4.68 8.39
C LEU A 3 -15.13 4.16 6.96
N PRO A 4 -14.52 4.76 5.91
CA PRO A 4 -14.63 4.23 4.56
C PRO A 4 -13.93 2.86 4.46
N ILE A 5 -14.55 1.91 3.75
CA ILE A 5 -13.98 0.59 3.46
C ILE A 5 -13.52 0.57 2.00
N TYR A 6 -12.30 0.09 1.77
CA TYR A 6 -11.64 0.03 0.46
C TYR A 6 -11.57 -1.42 -0.03
N PHE A 7 -11.63 -1.62 -1.34
CA PHE A 7 -11.53 -2.95 -1.97
C PHE A 7 -10.19 -3.13 -2.69
N SER A 8 -9.47 -4.20 -2.34
CA SER A 8 -8.23 -4.58 -3.02
C SER A 8 -8.52 -5.42 -4.26
N VAL A 9 -8.02 -5.01 -5.43
CA VAL A 9 -8.29 -5.67 -6.71
C VAL A 9 -7.05 -6.35 -7.28
N ALA A 10 -7.11 -7.68 -7.44
CA ALA A 10 -6.12 -8.48 -8.16
C ALA A 10 -6.37 -8.43 -9.69
N TYR A 11 -5.80 -7.45 -10.38
CA TYR A 11 -6.22 -7.12 -11.75
C TYR A 11 -5.68 -8.05 -12.86
N TRP A 12 -4.45 -8.55 -12.75
CA TRP A 12 -3.83 -9.39 -13.78
C TRP A 12 -4.57 -10.70 -14.06
N ARG A 13 -5.17 -11.30 -13.02
CA ARG A 13 -5.98 -12.53 -13.16
C ARG A 13 -7.34 -12.23 -13.80
N ALA A 14 -7.91 -11.05 -13.53
CA ALA A 14 -9.24 -10.67 -14.00
C ALA A 14 -9.28 -10.36 -15.50
N ARG A 15 -8.25 -9.72 -16.07
CA ARG A 15 -8.22 -9.37 -17.52
C ARG A 15 -8.10 -10.60 -18.42
N LYS A 16 -7.25 -11.57 -18.06
CA LYS A 16 -7.00 -12.77 -18.87
C LYS A 16 -8.22 -13.69 -18.96
N LEU A 17 -9.13 -13.59 -17.98
CA LEU A 17 -10.39 -14.33 -17.93
C LEU A 17 -11.59 -13.53 -18.46
N GLY A 18 -11.41 -12.25 -18.85
CA GLY A 18 -12.50 -11.38 -19.29
C GLY A 18 -13.45 -10.93 -18.17
N TRP A 19 -13.01 -10.99 -16.91
CA TRP A 19 -13.84 -10.82 -15.71
C TRP A 19 -13.48 -9.59 -14.88
N ILE A 20 -13.00 -8.50 -15.51
CA ILE A 20 -12.85 -7.24 -14.77
C ILE A 20 -14.25 -6.72 -14.43
N VAL A 21 -14.73 -7.08 -13.26
CA VAL A 21 -15.90 -6.48 -12.64
C VAL A 21 -15.37 -5.55 -11.57
N LEU A 22 -15.07 -4.31 -11.96
CA LEU A 22 -15.01 -3.24 -10.97
C LEU A 22 -16.42 -3.10 -10.39
N PRO A 23 -16.59 -3.11 -9.06
CA PRO A 23 -17.89 -2.82 -8.47
C PRO A 23 -18.37 -1.45 -8.99
N GLY A 24 -19.66 -1.34 -9.29
CA GLY A 24 -20.20 -0.06 -9.74
C GLY A 24 -20.15 0.97 -8.61
N PRO A 25 -20.25 2.27 -8.91
CA PRO A 25 -20.27 3.35 -7.91
C PRO A 25 -21.43 3.27 -6.89
N ARG A 26 -22.35 2.31 -7.08
CA ARG A 26 -23.51 2.05 -6.21
C ARG A 26 -23.56 0.61 -5.70
N SER A 27 -22.51 -0.18 -5.90
CA SER A 27 -22.39 -1.49 -5.28
C SER A 27 -22.23 -1.28 -3.76
N PRO A 28 -23.15 -1.79 -2.92
CA PRO A 28 -23.09 -1.55 -1.49
C PRO A 28 -21.82 -2.17 -0.89
N GLY A 29 -20.98 -1.35 -0.24
CA GLY A 29 -19.91 -1.82 0.65
C GLY A 29 -18.53 -1.19 0.48
N PHE A 30 -18.20 -0.63 -0.70
CA PHE A 30 -16.84 -0.11 -0.96
C PHE A 30 -16.85 1.33 -1.46
N ALA A 31 -15.99 2.16 -0.85
CA ALA A 31 -15.82 3.56 -1.21
C ALA A 31 -14.76 3.76 -2.30
N GLY A 32 -13.87 2.79 -2.51
CA GLY A 32 -12.72 2.92 -3.39
C GLY A 32 -11.98 1.62 -3.67
N VAL A 33 -10.90 1.73 -4.46
CA VAL A 33 -10.05 0.60 -4.86
C VAL A 33 -8.56 0.85 -4.61
N GLN A 34 -7.84 -0.24 -4.43
CA GLN A 34 -6.38 -0.29 -4.39
C GLN A 34 -5.88 -1.43 -5.27
N ASN A 35 -4.72 -1.24 -5.93
CA ASN A 35 -4.02 -2.28 -6.68
C ASN A 35 -3.32 -3.25 -5.71
N PHE A 36 -4.10 -4.07 -5.02
CA PHE A 36 -3.56 -5.14 -4.20
C PHE A 36 -4.27 -6.47 -4.49
N PRO A 37 -3.53 -7.58 -4.67
CA PRO A 37 -2.06 -7.67 -4.74
C PRO A 37 -1.48 -6.83 -5.89
N THR A 38 -0.19 -6.49 -5.84
CA THR A 38 0.53 -5.74 -6.89
C THR A 38 1.78 -6.48 -7.37
N VAL A 39 2.08 -6.45 -8.67
CA VAL A 39 3.35 -6.93 -9.23
C VAL A 39 4.52 -5.99 -8.90
N GLY A 40 4.24 -4.80 -8.36
CA GLY A 40 5.27 -3.87 -7.90
C GLY A 40 6.12 -4.41 -6.74
N LEU A 41 5.60 -5.38 -5.98
CA LEU A 41 6.36 -6.11 -4.94
C LEU A 41 7.21 -7.26 -5.50
N ILE A 42 7.14 -7.54 -6.81
CA ILE A 42 7.88 -8.61 -7.47
C ILE A 42 9.08 -8.00 -8.20
N ASP A 43 10.24 -8.61 -8.05
CA ASP A 43 11.51 -8.17 -8.65
C ASP A 43 12.17 -9.25 -9.53
N GLY A 44 13.38 -8.93 -10.01
CA GLY A 44 14.25 -9.84 -10.76
C GLY A 44 13.66 -10.37 -12.07
N ASN A 45 14.17 -11.54 -12.49
CA ASN A 45 13.74 -12.19 -13.74
C ASN A 45 12.25 -12.54 -13.73
N PHE A 46 11.67 -12.81 -12.56
CA PHE A 46 10.25 -13.14 -12.47
C PHE A 46 9.38 -11.92 -12.79
N ARG A 47 9.71 -10.73 -12.25
CA ARG A 47 9.05 -9.49 -12.64
C ARG A 47 9.15 -9.22 -14.13
N LYS A 48 10.35 -9.36 -14.70
CA LYS A 48 10.56 -9.15 -16.14
C LYS A 48 9.68 -10.08 -16.99
N ASN A 49 9.58 -11.36 -16.62
CA ASN A 49 8.72 -12.31 -17.32
C ASN A 49 7.23 -11.95 -17.21
N LEU A 50 6.77 -11.43 -16.06
CA LEU A 50 5.39 -10.95 -15.91
C LEU A 50 5.11 -9.75 -16.83
N GLU A 51 6.03 -8.79 -16.91
CA GLU A 51 5.92 -7.64 -17.82
C GLU A 51 5.86 -8.11 -19.29
N GLU A 52 6.78 -8.99 -19.71
CA GLU A 52 6.87 -9.50 -21.09
C GLU A 52 5.65 -10.35 -21.51
N THR A 53 4.96 -10.95 -20.54
CA THR A 53 3.77 -11.79 -20.80
C THR A 53 2.44 -11.04 -20.61
N GLY A 54 2.49 -9.71 -20.47
CA GLY A 54 1.31 -8.86 -20.37
C GLY A 54 0.62 -8.91 -19.01
N MET A 55 1.33 -9.24 -17.94
CA MET A 55 0.88 -9.14 -16.54
C MET A 55 1.64 -8.04 -15.78
N GLY A 56 1.99 -6.98 -16.51
CA GLY A 56 2.79 -5.87 -16.00
C GLY A 56 2.03 -4.84 -15.17
N TYR A 57 2.79 -3.97 -14.50
CA TYR A 57 2.26 -2.91 -13.63
C TYR A 57 1.38 -1.91 -14.40
N GLY A 58 1.61 -1.71 -15.70
CA GLY A 58 0.76 -0.87 -16.54
C GLY A 58 -0.72 -1.31 -16.57
N LEU A 59 -1.01 -2.59 -16.31
CA LEU A 59 -2.39 -3.06 -16.14
C LEU A 59 -3.04 -2.54 -14.85
N GLU A 60 -2.26 -2.43 -13.77
CA GLU A 60 -2.73 -1.86 -12.50
C GLU A 60 -3.03 -0.37 -12.65
N VAL A 61 -2.20 0.36 -13.39
CA VAL A 61 -2.44 1.77 -13.73
C VAL A 61 -3.76 1.93 -14.50
N GLU A 62 -4.00 1.08 -15.49
CA GLU A 62 -5.26 1.09 -16.26
C GLU A 62 -6.49 0.77 -15.38
N MET A 63 -6.34 -0.13 -14.40
CA MET A 63 -7.40 -0.43 -13.44
C MET A 63 -7.77 0.80 -12.62
N ILE A 64 -6.78 1.54 -12.12
CA ILE A 64 -6.99 2.79 -11.38
C ILE A 64 -7.69 3.82 -12.26
N ARG A 65 -7.26 3.97 -13.51
CA ARG A 65 -7.91 4.87 -14.48
C ARG A 65 -9.40 4.56 -14.64
N LEU A 66 -9.73 3.29 -14.85
CA LEU A 66 -11.12 2.83 -15.00
C LEU A 66 -11.94 3.01 -13.72
N ALA A 67 -11.33 2.90 -12.53
CA ALA A 67 -12.00 3.13 -11.25
C ALA A 67 -12.26 4.62 -11.00
N HIS A 68 -11.28 5.47 -11.31
CA HIS A 68 -11.43 6.93 -11.25
C HIS A 68 -12.55 7.42 -12.17
N GLU A 69 -12.61 6.93 -13.42
CA GLU A 69 -13.69 7.25 -14.37
C GLU A 69 -15.09 6.81 -13.88
N LYS A 70 -15.14 5.85 -12.95
CA LYS A 70 -16.38 5.41 -12.31
C LYS A 70 -16.73 6.22 -11.06
N GLY A 71 -15.93 7.23 -10.69
CA GLY A 71 -16.10 8.05 -9.50
C GLY A 71 -15.80 7.29 -8.20
N MET A 72 -14.96 6.25 -8.26
CA MET A 72 -14.48 5.57 -7.06
C MET A 72 -13.26 6.28 -6.49
N LEU A 73 -13.12 6.29 -5.17
CA LEU A 73 -11.87 6.70 -4.53
C LEU A 73 -10.74 5.74 -4.92
N THR A 74 -9.56 6.25 -5.24
CA THR A 74 -8.43 5.46 -5.73
C THR A 74 -7.19 5.72 -4.90
N THR A 75 -6.61 4.65 -4.34
CA THR A 75 -5.49 4.74 -3.40
C THR A 75 -4.33 3.80 -3.75
N PRO A 76 -3.78 3.81 -4.99
CA PRO A 76 -2.79 2.83 -5.42
C PRO A 76 -1.45 2.88 -4.66
N TYR A 77 -0.82 1.71 -4.57
CA TYR A 77 0.60 1.57 -4.24
C TYR A 77 1.48 1.95 -5.43
N VAL A 78 2.52 2.73 -5.15
CA VAL A 78 3.59 3.13 -6.08
C VAL A 78 4.96 2.82 -5.47
N PHE A 79 5.94 2.45 -6.29
CA PHE A 79 7.24 1.98 -5.82
C PHE A 79 8.41 2.87 -6.25
N ASN A 80 8.18 3.76 -7.22
CA ASN A 80 9.19 4.67 -7.76
C ASN A 80 8.50 5.91 -8.38
N PRO A 81 9.27 6.95 -8.77
CA PRO A 81 8.71 8.18 -9.34
C PRO A 81 7.90 7.98 -10.63
N ASP A 82 8.28 7.01 -11.49
CA ASP A 82 7.54 6.74 -12.73
C ASP A 82 6.16 6.14 -12.43
N ASP A 83 6.06 5.23 -11.45
CA ASP A 83 4.79 4.72 -10.96
C ASP A 83 3.92 5.85 -10.39
N ALA A 84 4.54 6.77 -9.63
CA ALA A 84 3.84 7.91 -9.03
C ALA A 84 3.25 8.84 -10.10
N VAL A 85 4.01 9.14 -11.17
CA VAL A 85 3.52 9.89 -12.33
C VAL A 85 2.39 9.13 -13.02
N ALA A 86 2.58 7.85 -13.31
CA ALA A 86 1.60 7.04 -14.05
C ALA A 86 0.26 6.92 -13.30
N MET A 87 0.30 6.67 -11.99
CA MET A 87 -0.90 6.59 -11.15
C MET A 87 -1.58 7.95 -11.00
N THR A 88 -0.81 9.03 -10.87
CA THR A 88 -1.39 10.38 -10.79
C THR A 88 -2.07 10.78 -12.11
N LEU A 89 -1.47 10.48 -13.26
CA LEU A 89 -2.08 10.66 -14.58
C LEU A 89 -3.34 9.79 -14.78
N ALA A 90 -3.39 8.61 -14.16
CA ALA A 90 -4.56 7.75 -14.15
C ALA A 90 -5.71 8.29 -13.28
N GLY A 91 -5.50 9.38 -12.52
CA GLY A 91 -6.52 9.96 -11.65
C GLY A 91 -6.51 9.43 -10.22
N ALA A 92 -5.40 8.84 -9.76
CA ALA A 92 -5.24 8.42 -8.37
C ALA A 92 -5.51 9.59 -7.41
N ASP A 93 -6.49 9.46 -6.50
CA ASP A 93 -6.79 10.47 -5.47
C ASP A 93 -5.71 10.52 -4.41
N VAL A 94 -5.21 9.33 -4.04
CA VAL A 94 -4.12 9.11 -3.10
C VAL A 94 -3.07 8.23 -3.76
N ILE A 95 -1.79 8.54 -3.63
CA ILE A 95 -0.70 7.60 -3.90
C ILE A 95 -0.08 7.12 -2.59
N VAL A 96 0.19 5.81 -2.51
CA VAL A 96 0.79 5.19 -1.33
C VAL A 96 2.19 4.69 -1.70
N VAL A 97 3.22 5.39 -1.27
CA VAL A 97 4.62 5.02 -1.54
C VAL A 97 4.97 3.80 -0.70
N HIS A 98 5.18 2.66 -1.37
CA HIS A 98 5.34 1.37 -0.74
C HIS A 98 6.83 0.99 -0.64
N MET A 99 7.34 0.91 0.58
CA MET A 99 8.75 0.63 0.89
C MET A 99 9.07 -0.88 1.02
N GLY A 100 8.31 -1.74 0.35
CA GLY A 100 8.41 -3.19 0.50
C GLY A 100 7.68 -3.74 1.73
N LEU A 101 7.91 -5.03 2.05
CA LEU A 101 7.18 -5.74 3.11
C LEU A 101 7.48 -5.16 4.49
N THR A 102 6.43 -4.99 5.32
CA THR A 102 6.59 -4.48 6.69
C THR A 102 7.43 -5.42 7.55
N THR A 103 8.46 -4.88 8.19
CA THR A 103 9.35 -5.60 9.10
C THR A 103 8.75 -5.71 10.51
N GLY A 104 9.20 -6.68 11.30
CA GLY A 104 8.78 -6.87 12.70
C GLY A 104 7.60 -7.83 12.91
N GLY A 105 7.32 -8.15 14.18
CA GLY A 105 6.42 -9.24 14.57
C GLY A 105 7.07 -10.63 14.39
N ASP A 106 6.31 -11.69 14.64
CA ASP A 106 6.84 -13.06 14.58
C ASP A 106 7.04 -13.56 13.13
N ILE A 107 6.41 -12.91 12.15
CA ILE A 107 6.39 -13.28 10.72
C ILE A 107 6.71 -12.11 9.77
N GLY A 108 7.39 -11.07 10.25
CA GLY A 108 7.84 -9.95 9.42
C GLY A 108 9.00 -10.30 8.50
N ALA A 109 9.26 -9.46 7.49
CA ALA A 109 10.48 -9.58 6.70
C ALA A 109 11.72 -9.30 7.58
N GLU A 110 12.77 -10.13 7.43
CA GLU A 110 14.04 -9.95 8.16
C GLU A 110 14.97 -8.92 7.50
N THR A 111 14.85 -8.76 6.18
CA THR A 111 15.57 -7.76 5.39
C THR A 111 14.92 -6.39 5.55
N ALA A 112 15.32 -5.66 6.60
CA ALA A 112 14.94 -4.27 6.79
C ALA A 112 15.90 -3.33 6.04
N HIS A 113 15.34 -2.42 5.27
CA HIS A 113 16.02 -1.18 4.92
C HIS A 113 16.05 -0.26 6.14
N ASP A 114 17.08 0.58 6.29
CA ASP A 114 17.10 1.61 7.34
C ASP A 114 15.96 2.61 7.11
N LEU A 115 15.31 3.07 8.19
CA LEU A 115 14.20 4.03 8.10
C LEU A 115 14.58 5.30 7.32
N GLU A 116 15.81 5.78 7.50
CA GLU A 116 16.37 6.93 6.75
C GLU A 116 16.41 6.71 5.24
N SER A 117 16.65 5.48 4.79
CA SER A 117 16.71 5.16 3.36
C SER A 117 15.36 5.28 2.65
N CYS A 118 14.25 5.33 3.39
CA CYS A 118 12.92 5.55 2.83
C CYS A 118 12.69 7.00 2.40
N ILE A 119 13.33 7.97 3.09
CA ILE A 119 13.15 9.40 2.88
C ILE A 119 13.39 9.82 1.42
N PRO A 120 14.53 9.50 0.77
CA PRO A 120 14.77 9.92 -0.61
C PRO A 120 13.75 9.35 -1.60
N VAL A 121 13.29 8.12 -1.39
CA VAL A 121 12.29 7.47 -2.25
C VAL A 121 10.93 8.16 -2.11
N ILE A 122 10.48 8.37 -0.87
CA ILE A 122 9.19 9.03 -0.58
C ILE A 122 9.18 10.45 -1.15
N ASN A 123 10.24 11.22 -0.92
CA ASN A 123 10.33 12.58 -1.45
C ASN A 123 10.36 12.62 -2.99
N ALA A 124 11.07 11.69 -3.64
CA ALA A 124 11.11 11.62 -5.10
C ALA A 124 9.73 11.28 -5.69
N CYS A 125 9.02 10.31 -5.12
CA CYS A 125 7.66 9.96 -5.54
C CYS A 125 6.66 11.11 -5.29
N ALA A 126 6.72 11.74 -4.11
CA ALA A 126 5.85 12.85 -3.76
C ALA A 126 6.03 14.03 -4.72
N TRP A 127 7.29 14.41 -4.97
CA TRP A 127 7.63 15.47 -5.93
C TRP A 127 7.12 15.15 -7.33
N ALA A 128 7.36 13.93 -7.82
CA ALA A 128 6.95 13.52 -9.16
C ALA A 128 5.42 13.51 -9.33
N ALA A 129 4.68 13.06 -8.32
CA ALA A 129 3.22 13.09 -8.32
C ALA A 129 2.68 14.52 -8.30
N LYS A 130 3.20 15.38 -7.42
CA LYS A 130 2.75 16.78 -7.31
C LYS A 130 3.10 17.62 -8.55
N ALA A 131 4.18 17.27 -9.25
CA ALA A 131 4.50 17.87 -10.55
C ALA A 131 3.45 17.56 -11.63
N VAL A 132 2.74 16.43 -11.52
CA VAL A 132 1.60 16.11 -12.39
C VAL A 132 0.33 16.83 -11.91
N ARG A 133 0.06 16.75 -10.60
CA ARG A 133 -1.16 17.29 -9.99
C ARG A 133 -0.93 17.61 -8.52
N ASP A 134 -1.06 18.88 -8.15
CA ASP A 134 -0.67 19.39 -6.82
C ASP A 134 -1.59 18.93 -5.67
N ASP A 135 -2.85 18.59 -5.96
CA ASP A 135 -3.83 18.17 -4.95
C ASP A 135 -3.87 16.65 -4.71
N VAL A 136 -2.91 15.89 -5.25
CA VAL A 136 -2.77 14.46 -4.93
C VAL A 136 -2.30 14.27 -3.48
N ILE A 137 -2.98 13.38 -2.75
CA ILE A 137 -2.57 13.01 -1.39
C ILE A 137 -1.48 11.95 -1.48
N VAL A 138 -0.42 12.13 -0.70
CA VAL A 138 0.71 11.18 -0.64
C VAL A 138 0.76 10.55 0.74
N LEU A 139 0.78 9.23 0.83
CA LEU A 139 0.98 8.47 2.06
C LEU A 139 2.20 7.55 1.93
N CYS A 140 2.82 7.19 3.05
CA CYS A 140 3.86 6.16 3.11
C CYS A 140 3.34 4.83 3.65
N HIS A 141 3.97 3.72 3.27
CA HIS A 141 3.62 2.37 3.73
C HIS A 141 4.81 1.41 3.65
N GLY A 142 4.87 0.45 4.58
CA GLY A 142 5.72 -0.74 4.44
C GLY A 142 7.18 -0.54 4.85
N GLY A 143 7.99 -1.57 4.57
CA GLY A 143 9.40 -1.62 4.95
C GLY A 143 9.59 -1.42 6.47
N PRO A 144 10.53 -0.55 6.89
CA PRO A 144 10.78 -0.27 8.31
C PRO A 144 9.73 0.65 8.96
N ILE A 145 8.71 1.12 8.24
CA ILE A 145 7.69 2.04 8.78
C ILE A 145 6.57 1.21 9.42
N ALA A 146 6.79 0.77 10.67
CA ALA A 146 5.95 -0.25 11.31
C ALA A 146 5.19 0.25 12.54
N GLU A 147 5.71 1.23 13.27
CA GLU A 147 5.12 1.79 14.49
C GLU A 147 4.81 3.29 14.32
N PRO A 148 3.99 3.91 15.19
CA PRO A 148 3.64 5.33 15.10
C PRO A 148 4.85 6.27 15.09
N GLU A 149 5.91 5.93 15.83
CA GLU A 149 7.15 6.71 15.90
C GLU A 149 7.88 6.73 14.55
N ASP A 150 7.87 5.62 13.81
CA ASP A 150 8.47 5.54 12.48
C ASP A 150 7.72 6.40 11.48
N ALA A 151 6.38 6.35 11.51
CA ALA A 151 5.53 7.20 10.68
C ALA A 151 5.74 8.69 11.00
N ALA A 152 5.81 9.05 12.29
CA ALA A 152 6.10 10.42 12.72
C ALA A 152 7.48 10.89 12.24
N TYR A 153 8.49 10.02 12.31
CA TYR A 153 9.82 10.31 11.80
C TYR A 153 9.78 10.60 10.29
N ILE A 154 9.13 9.75 9.49
CA ILE A 154 8.97 9.97 8.05
C ILE A 154 8.26 11.30 7.74
N LEU A 155 7.14 11.60 8.42
CA LEU A 155 6.39 12.83 8.20
C LEU A 155 7.20 14.09 8.55
N SER A 156 8.09 14.01 9.54
CA SER A 156 8.98 15.13 9.89
C SER A 156 10.10 15.38 8.87
N HIS A 157 10.43 14.40 8.03
CA HIS A 157 11.51 14.48 7.02
C HIS A 157 11.01 14.49 5.57
N CYS A 158 9.72 14.24 5.35
CA CYS A 158 9.08 14.21 4.03
C CYS A 158 7.89 15.19 4.01
N PRO A 159 8.11 16.49 3.71
CA PRO A 159 7.10 17.54 3.90
C PRO A 159 5.86 17.39 3.00
N ASP A 160 6.00 16.72 1.86
CA ASP A 160 4.90 16.43 0.93
C ASP A 160 4.25 15.06 1.20
N CYS A 161 4.69 14.32 2.23
CA CYS A 161 4.01 13.13 2.71
C CYS A 161 2.97 13.55 3.76
N HIS A 162 1.71 13.19 3.54
CA HIS A 162 0.56 13.68 4.30
C HIS A 162 0.09 12.68 5.37
N GLY A 163 0.62 11.46 5.39
CA GLY A 163 0.22 10.46 6.36
C GLY A 163 0.81 9.08 6.10
N PHE A 164 0.25 8.09 6.78
CA PHE A 164 0.68 6.70 6.76
C PHE A 164 -0.50 5.78 6.45
N TYR A 165 -0.27 4.77 5.62
CA TYR A 165 -1.23 3.73 5.31
C TYR A 165 -0.87 2.45 6.08
N GLY A 166 -1.65 2.11 7.11
CA GLY A 166 -1.38 0.95 7.97
C GLY A 166 -2.09 -0.32 7.51
N ALA A 167 -1.36 -1.44 7.51
CA ALA A 167 -1.93 -2.79 7.35
C ALA A 167 -1.47 -3.66 8.55
N SER A 168 -0.36 -4.38 8.42
CA SER A 168 0.20 -5.20 9.50
C SER A 168 0.46 -4.43 10.79
N SER A 169 0.86 -3.16 10.70
CA SER A 169 1.03 -2.25 11.84
C SER A 169 -0.26 -1.97 12.61
N MET A 170 -1.42 -2.05 11.94
CA MET A 170 -2.71 -1.75 12.53
C MET A 170 -3.41 -2.99 13.10
N GLU A 171 -3.24 -4.15 12.45
CA GLU A 171 -3.91 -5.39 12.86
C GLU A 171 -2.95 -6.43 13.45
N ARG A 172 -1.86 -6.77 12.75
CA ARG A 172 -1.05 -7.96 13.06
C ARG A 172 -0.18 -7.72 14.28
N LEU A 173 0.64 -6.69 14.25
CA LEU A 173 1.63 -6.43 15.30
C LEU A 173 0.99 -6.18 16.67
N PRO A 174 -0.10 -5.39 16.79
CA PRO A 174 -0.78 -5.22 18.08
C PRO A 174 -1.44 -6.52 18.57
N THR A 175 -2.05 -7.29 17.65
CA THR A 175 -2.73 -8.55 17.99
C THR A 175 -1.76 -9.63 18.44
N GLU A 176 -0.61 -9.78 17.77
CA GLU A 176 0.45 -10.73 18.17
C GLU A 176 0.92 -10.46 19.61
N LYS A 177 1.23 -9.20 19.94
CA LYS A 177 1.63 -8.78 21.29
C LYS A 177 0.53 -9.11 22.32
N ALA A 178 -0.72 -8.76 22.03
CA ALA A 178 -1.84 -8.96 22.96
C ALA A 178 -2.14 -10.44 23.23
N ILE A 179 -2.18 -11.27 22.18
CA ILE A 179 -2.43 -12.71 22.30
C ILE A 179 -1.31 -13.37 23.09
N LYS A 180 -0.04 -13.06 22.77
CA LYS A 180 1.11 -13.61 23.48
C LYS A 180 1.07 -13.30 24.97
N ASN A 181 0.87 -12.03 25.33
CA ASN A 181 0.81 -11.60 26.73
C ASN A 181 -0.31 -12.33 27.48
N THR A 182 -1.49 -12.46 26.87
CA THR A 182 -2.62 -13.20 27.46
C THR A 182 -2.26 -14.66 27.75
N VAL A 183 -1.59 -15.34 26.82
CA VAL A 183 -1.16 -16.74 27.00
C VAL A 183 -0.10 -16.86 28.10
N GLU A 184 0.84 -15.91 28.18
CA GLU A 184 1.85 -15.86 29.23
C GLU A 184 1.23 -15.69 30.63
N GLU A 185 0.22 -14.83 30.76
CA GLU A 185 -0.54 -14.63 32.00
C GLU A 185 -1.24 -15.92 32.45
N PHE A 186 -1.94 -16.63 31.55
CA PHE A 186 -2.57 -17.92 31.88
C PHE A 186 -1.54 -18.98 32.32
N LYS A 187 -0.37 -19.01 31.67
CA LYS A 187 0.72 -19.93 32.03
C LYS A 187 1.37 -19.63 33.38
N ALA A 188 1.30 -18.38 33.84
CA ALA A 188 1.91 -17.96 35.10
C ALA A 188 1.11 -18.40 36.35
N ILE A 189 -0.13 -18.88 36.17
CA ILE A 189 -0.99 -19.36 37.27
C ILE A 189 -0.35 -20.57 37.95
N LYS A 190 -0.07 -20.48 39.25
CA LYS A 190 0.41 -21.59 40.08
C LYS A 190 -0.70 -22.08 41.00
N ARG A 191 -0.78 -23.41 41.19
CA ARG A 191 -1.60 -23.98 42.28
C ARG A 191 -0.86 -23.78 43.60
N TYR A 192 -1.60 -23.27 44.59
CA TYR A 192 -1.16 -23.18 45.98
C TYR A 192 -1.26 -24.54 46.66
#